data_AF-A0A936JAV1-F1
#
_entry.id   AF-A0A936JAV1-F1
#
_cell.length_a   1.000
_cell.length_b   1.000
_cell.length_c   1.000
_cell.angle_alpha   90.00
_cell.angle_beta   90.00
_cell.angle_gamma   90.00
#
_symmetry.space_group_name_H-M   'P 1'
#
loop_
_entity.id
_entity.type
_entity.pdbx_description
1 polymer ?
#
loop_
_entity_poly.entity_id
_entity_poly.type
_entity_poly.pdbx_seq_one_letter_code
_entity_poly.pdbx_strand_id
1 'polypeptide(L)'
;MKEYTQAHPNLPIAVFPFYFERHDSKEKSIEVLKRYKDKMNIPFELFYGGKANKDTAAARFPMISGISAFPTMIILDRNNNIIRVHTGFDGPATSRYDLFKKEFEEFIGKHI
;
A
#
# COMPACT_ATOMS: atom_id res chain seq x y z
N MET A 1 -0.74 7.52 -2.30
CA MET A 1 0.64 7.56 -1.75
C MET A 1 1.63 8.33 -2.60
N LYS A 2 1.83 8.03 -3.90
CA LYS A 2 2.76 8.81 -4.76
C LYS A 2 2.52 10.32 -4.69
N GLU A 3 1.30 10.75 -4.99
CA GLU A 3 0.92 12.17 -4.94
C GLU A 3 1.09 12.75 -3.53
N TYR A 4 0.71 11.98 -2.51
CA TYR A 4 0.82 12.37 -1.11
C TYR A 4 2.26 12.66 -0.68
N THR A 5 3.20 11.75 -0.96
CA THR A 5 4.61 11.94 -0.60
C THR A 5 5.27 13.06 -1.41
N GLN A 6 4.79 13.32 -2.63
CA GLN A 6 5.25 14.44 -3.45
C GLN A 6 4.74 15.79 -2.92
N ALA A 7 3.50 15.84 -2.43
CA ALA A 7 2.93 17.03 -1.79
C ALA A 7 3.55 17.31 -0.41
N HIS A 8 4.09 16.29 0.25
CA HIS A 8 4.66 16.39 1.60
C HIS A 8 6.09 15.82 1.68
N PRO A 9 7.06 16.43 0.97
CA PRO A 9 8.41 15.87 0.84
C PRO A 9 9.22 15.83 2.15
N ASN A 10 8.80 16.62 3.15
CA ASN A 10 9.49 16.73 4.44
C ASN A 10 8.90 15.80 5.52
N LEU A 11 7.80 15.08 5.22
CA LEU A 11 7.27 14.12 6.18
C LEU A 11 8.23 12.92 6.26
N PRO A 12 8.57 12.45 7.48
CA PRO A 12 9.46 11.31 7.68
C PRO A 12 8.71 9.98 7.46
N ILE A 13 8.16 9.80 6.25
CA ILE A 13 7.36 8.64 5.85
C ILE A 13 8.10 7.79 4.83
N ALA A 14 8.02 6.47 5.01
CA ALA A 14 8.49 5.49 4.05
C ALA A 14 7.31 4.62 3.58
N VAL A 15 7.27 4.31 2.28
CA VAL A 15 6.18 3.55 1.65
C VAL A 15 6.75 2.27 1.05
N PHE A 16 6.21 1.12 1.48
CA PHE A 16 6.62 -0.21 1.04
C PHE A 16 5.43 -0.94 0.39
N PRO A 17 5.18 -0.74 -0.91
CA PRO A 17 4.06 -1.36 -1.59
C PRO A 17 4.38 -2.81 -1.97
N PHE A 18 3.50 -3.74 -1.57
CA PHE A 18 3.57 -5.15 -1.94
C PHE A 18 2.51 -5.48 -2.99
N TYR A 19 2.94 -6.06 -4.12
CA TYR A 19 2.10 -6.43 -5.24
C TYR A 19 1.91 -7.94 -5.28
N PHE A 20 0.65 -8.37 -5.29
CA PHE A 20 0.28 -9.76 -5.46
C PHE A 20 -0.22 -9.96 -6.88
N GLU A 21 0.46 -10.81 -7.63
CA GLU A 21 0.28 -10.93 -9.07
C GLU A 21 -0.42 -12.23 -9.47
N ARG A 22 -1.14 -12.20 -10.59
CA ARG A 22 -1.87 -13.37 -11.08
C ARG A 22 -1.02 -14.32 -11.94
N HIS A 23 0.15 -13.88 -12.39
CA HIS A 23 1.03 -14.71 -13.21
C HIS A 23 1.62 -15.87 -12.40
N ASP A 24 1.75 -17.04 -13.05
CA ASP A 24 2.32 -18.22 -12.41
C ASP A 24 3.86 -18.16 -12.30
N SER A 25 4.53 -17.37 -13.15
CA SER A 25 5.97 -17.13 -13.08
C SER A 25 6.28 -15.86 -12.29
N LYS A 26 7.11 -16.02 -11.25
CA LYS A 26 7.66 -14.92 -10.44
C LYS A 26 8.48 -13.95 -11.29
N GLU A 27 9.28 -14.46 -12.22
CA GLU A 27 10.16 -13.68 -13.10
C GLU A 27 9.32 -12.74 -13.98
N LYS A 28 8.25 -13.27 -14.57
CA LYS A 28 7.30 -12.49 -15.36
C LYS A 28 6.59 -11.43 -14.52
N SER A 29 6.19 -11.77 -13.30
CA SER A 29 5.61 -10.79 -12.35
C SER A 29 6.58 -9.66 -12.05
N ILE A 30 7.85 -9.96 -11.76
CA ILE A 30 8.87 -8.94 -11.49
C ILE A 30 9.11 -8.05 -12.71
N GLU A 31 9.15 -8.61 -13.93
CA GLU A 31 9.29 -7.82 -15.16
C GLU A 31 8.10 -6.86 -15.37
N VAL A 32 6.87 -7.34 -15.16
CA VAL A 32 5.66 -6.52 -15.22
C VAL A 32 5.71 -5.39 -14.19
N LEU A 33 6.13 -5.69 -12.95
CA LEU A 33 6.26 -4.68 -11.89
C LEU A 33 7.28 -3.60 -12.23
N LYS A 34 8.44 -3.97 -12.81
CA LYS A 34 9.44 -2.99 -13.26
C LYS A 34 8.86 -2.06 -14.33
N ARG A 35 8.25 -2.62 -15.37
CA ARG A 35 7.59 -1.83 -16.43
C ARG A 35 6.48 -0.93 -15.87
N TYR A 36 5.73 -1.43 -14.88
CA TYR A 36 4.68 -0.66 -14.22
C TYR A 36 5.26 0.50 -13.39
N LYS A 37 6.31 0.27 -12.61
CA LYS A 37 7.06 1.30 -11.87
C LYS A 37 7.52 2.41 -12.79
N ASP A 38 8.18 2.05 -13.90
CA ASP A 38 8.73 3.00 -14.87
C ASP A 38 7.62 3.79 -15.56
N LYS A 39 6.61 3.10 -16.10
CA LYS A 39 5.49 3.74 -16.80
C LYS A 39 4.71 4.71 -15.92
N MET A 40 4.52 4.36 -14.65
CA MET A 40 3.75 5.17 -13.71
C MET A 40 4.63 6.19 -12.95
N ASN A 41 5.94 6.22 -13.21
CA ASN A 41 6.92 7.03 -12.49
C ASN A 41 6.74 6.89 -10.97
N ILE A 42 6.68 5.66 -10.47
CA ILE A 42 6.47 5.41 -9.05
C ILE A 42 7.81 5.59 -8.33
N PRO A 43 7.89 6.50 -7.34
CA PRO A 43 9.15 6.82 -6.67
C PRO A 43 9.60 5.77 -5.65
N PHE A 44 8.79 4.72 -5.43
CA PHE A 44 9.04 3.69 -4.43
C PHE A 44 9.51 2.40 -5.09
N GLU A 45 10.26 1.59 -4.34
CA GLU A 45 10.53 0.21 -4.74
C GLU A 45 9.25 -0.63 -4.63
N LEU A 46 8.98 -1.47 -5.64
CA LEU A 46 7.81 -2.33 -5.68
C LEU A 46 8.21 -3.75 -5.28
N PHE A 47 7.60 -4.28 -4.23
CA PHE A 47 7.92 -5.61 -3.73
C PHE A 47 6.95 -6.65 -4.29
N TYR A 48 7.47 -7.73 -4.84
CA TYR A 48 6.66 -8.89 -5.20
C TYR A 48 6.20 -9.63 -3.93
N GLY A 49 4.90 -9.61 -3.66
CA GLY A 49 4.26 -10.22 -2.49
C GLY A 49 3.87 -11.68 -2.68
N GLY A 50 3.78 -12.16 -3.93
CA GLY A 50 3.39 -13.53 -4.27
C GLY A 50 2.19 -13.60 -5.20
N LYS A 51 1.52 -14.75 -5.25
CA LYS A 51 0.31 -14.96 -6.06
C LYS A 51 -0.87 -14.18 -5.47
N ALA A 52 -1.71 -13.62 -6.35
CA ALA A 52 -2.93 -12.89 -6.00
C ALA A 52 -4.03 -13.80 -5.42
N ASN A 53 -3.83 -14.30 -4.21
CA ASN A 53 -4.85 -15.00 -3.42
C ASN A 53 -4.74 -14.59 -1.94
N LYS A 54 -5.84 -14.79 -1.20
CA LYS A 54 -5.95 -14.34 0.20
C LYS A 54 -4.96 -15.06 1.11
N ASP A 55 -4.73 -16.35 0.89
CA ASP A 55 -3.87 -17.17 1.74
C ASP A 55 -2.41 -16.73 1.67
N THR A 56 -1.91 -16.44 0.47
CA THR A 56 -0.54 -15.92 0.25
C THR A 56 -0.37 -14.56 0.90
N ALA A 57 -1.40 -13.70 0.78
CA ALA A 57 -1.38 -12.37 1.37
C ALA A 57 -1.40 -12.41 2.90
N ALA A 58 -2.26 -13.24 3.48
CA ALA A 58 -2.33 -13.45 4.92
C ALA A 58 -1.02 -14.05 5.48
N ALA A 59 -0.44 -15.05 4.80
CA ALA A 59 0.83 -15.66 5.20
C ALA A 59 2.00 -14.67 5.17
N ARG A 60 1.97 -13.65 4.30
CA ARG A 60 3.01 -12.63 4.20
C ARG A 60 2.94 -11.60 5.34
N PHE A 61 1.74 -11.38 5.88
CA PHE A 61 1.49 -10.39 6.92
C PHE A 61 0.76 -11.02 8.12
N PRO A 62 1.42 -11.96 8.83
CA PRO A 62 0.80 -12.72 9.92
C PRO A 62 0.47 -11.86 11.15
N MET A 63 1.01 -10.64 11.23
CA MET A 63 0.81 -9.70 12.33
C MET A 63 -0.57 -9.01 12.31
N ILE A 64 -1.35 -9.20 11.25
CA ILE A 64 -2.74 -8.74 11.15
C ILE A 64 -3.67 -9.96 10.98
N SER A 65 -4.94 -9.84 11.36
CA SER A 65 -5.94 -10.93 11.31
C SER A 65 -6.30 -11.42 9.88
N GLY A 66 -5.50 -11.05 8.88
CA GLY A 66 -5.66 -11.39 7.47
C GLY A 66 -5.90 -10.17 6.58
N ILE A 67 -5.69 -10.37 5.28
CA ILE A 67 -6.02 -9.39 4.23
C ILE A 67 -7.35 -9.81 3.60
N SER A 68 -8.44 -9.15 3.99
CA SER A 68 -9.78 -9.50 3.52
C SER A 68 -10.08 -9.00 2.10
N ALA A 69 -9.47 -7.88 1.70
CA ALA A 69 -9.59 -7.30 0.37
C ALA A 69 -8.33 -6.50 -0.04
N PHE A 70 -8.19 -6.29 -1.34
CA PHE A 70 -7.18 -5.38 -1.91
C PHE A 70 -7.84 -4.07 -2.39
N PRO A 71 -7.12 -2.95 -2.33
CA PRO A 71 -5.86 -2.77 -1.60
C PRO A 71 -6.08 -2.79 -0.08
N THR A 72 -5.03 -3.11 0.68
CA THR A 72 -4.99 -2.92 2.14
C THR A 72 -3.77 -2.07 2.48
N MET A 73 -3.98 -1.02 3.26
CA MET A 73 -2.97 -0.10 3.75
C MET A 73 -2.75 -0.35 5.24
N ILE A 74 -1.51 -0.61 5.61
CA ILE A 74 -1.07 -0.79 7.00
C ILE A 74 -0.15 0.38 7.33
N ILE A 75 -0.44 1.09 8.43
CA ILE A 75 0.36 2.20 8.91
C ILE A 75 1.01 1.79 10.22
N LEU A 76 2.32 1.97 10.29
CA LEU A 76 3.13 1.70 11.46
C LEU A 76 3.66 3.01 12.05
N ASP A 77 3.79 3.07 13.38
CA ASP A 77 4.54 4.12 14.05
C ASP A 77 6.06 3.86 14.00
N ARG A 78 6.85 4.77 14.59
CA ARG A 78 8.32 4.64 14.66
C ARG A 78 8.81 3.48 15.54
N ASN A 79 7.92 2.91 16.36
CA ASN A 79 8.19 1.76 17.21
C ASN A 79 7.77 0.44 16.53
N ASN A 80 7.39 0.48 15.25
CA ASN A 80 6.87 -0.64 14.46
C ASN A 80 5.53 -1.21 14.97
N ASN A 81 4.76 -0.43 15.73
CA ASN A 81 3.40 -0.81 16.11
C ASN A 81 2.44 -0.46 14.99
N ILE A 82 1.48 -1.34 14.72
CA ILE A 82 0.40 -1.07 13.77
C ILE A 82 -0.58 -0.10 14.45
N ILE A 83 -0.68 1.10 13.89
CA ILE A 83 -1.55 2.18 14.40
C ILE A 83 -2.82 2.34 13.56
N ARG A 84 -2.83 1.83 12.33
CA ARG A 84 -4.03 1.82 11.48
C ARG A 84 -3.95 0.74 10.40
N VAL A 85 -5.08 0.09 10.14
CA VAL A 85 -5.31 -0.75 8.96
C VAL A 85 -6.54 -0.21 8.23
N HIS A 86 -6.40 0.03 6.94
CA HIS A 86 -7.50 0.41 6.05
C HIS A 86 -7.58 -0.61 4.92
N THR A 87 -8.74 -1.22 4.74
CA THR A 87 -8.96 -2.25 3.72
C THR A 87 -10.07 -1.82 2.79
N GLY A 88 -9.83 -1.99 1.49
CA GLY A 88 -10.73 -1.53 0.45
C GLY A 88 -10.16 -0.32 -0.31
N PHE A 89 -10.93 0.15 -1.27
CA PHE A 89 -10.55 1.26 -2.13
C PHE A 89 -11.53 2.42 -1.93
N ASP A 90 -11.11 3.43 -1.19
CA ASP A 90 -11.75 4.74 -1.14
C ASP A 90 -10.92 5.73 -1.99
N GLY A 91 -10.92 5.55 -3.31
CA GLY A 91 -10.19 6.41 -4.25
C GLY A 91 -11.09 7.34 -5.06
N PRO A 92 -10.54 8.16 -6.00
CA PRO A 92 -11.26 9.23 -6.69
C PRO A 92 -12.56 8.82 -7.40
N ALA A 93 -12.70 7.54 -7.74
CA ALA A 93 -13.91 6.99 -8.36
C ALA A 93 -15.01 6.60 -7.34
N THR A 94 -14.84 6.93 -6.06
CA THR A 94 -15.77 6.56 -4.97
C THR A 94 -16.31 7.81 -4.27
N SER A 95 -17.54 7.74 -3.77
CA SER A 95 -18.14 8.84 -3.00
C SER A 95 -17.47 9.07 -1.64
N ARG A 96 -16.69 8.11 -1.14
CA ARG A 96 -15.97 8.20 0.14
C ARG A 96 -14.61 8.89 0.04
N TYR A 97 -14.14 9.22 -1.16
CA TYR A 97 -12.77 9.68 -1.37
C TYR A 97 -12.39 10.93 -0.58
N ASP A 98 -13.25 11.96 -0.61
CA ASP A 98 -12.95 13.23 0.06
C ASP A 98 -12.90 13.09 1.57
N LEU A 99 -13.82 12.28 2.14
CA LEU A 99 -13.82 11.95 3.55
C LEU A 99 -12.56 11.17 3.93
N PHE A 100 -12.21 10.15 3.17
CA PHE A 100 -11.00 9.36 3.38
C PHE A 100 -9.75 10.25 3.37
N LYS A 101 -9.62 11.15 2.40
CA LYS A 101 -8.47 12.07 2.31
C LYS A 101 -8.33 12.93 3.56
N LYS A 102 -9.44 13.49 4.05
CA LYS A 102 -9.45 14.29 5.28
C LYS A 102 -9.07 13.46 6.51
N GLU A 103 -9.70 12.30 6.69
CA GLU A 103 -9.43 11.39 7.82
C GLU A 103 -7.99 10.84 7.80
N PHE A 104 -7.42 10.66 6.61
CA PHE A 104 -6.03 10.26 6.44
C PHE A 104 -5.07 11.39 6.84
N GLU A 105 -5.30 12.60 6.36
CA GLU A 105 -4.46 13.77 6.67
C GLU A 105 -4.46 14.09 8.18
N GLU A 106 -5.65 14.13 8.80
CA GLU A 106 -5.78 14.35 10.24
C GLU A 106 -5.11 13.24 11.06
N PHE A 107 -5.12 12.00 10.56
CA PHE A 107 -4.47 10.89 11.24
C PHE A 107 -2.95 10.99 11.16
N ILE A 108 -2.40 11.23 9.96
CA ILE A 108 -0.96 11.37 9.77
C ILE A 108 -0.41 12.53 10.61
N GLY A 109 -1.07 13.70 10.59
CA GLY A 109 -0.61 14.86 11.36
C GLY A 109 -0.64 14.68 12.89
N LYS A 110 -1.37 13.67 13.41
CA LYS A 110 -1.38 13.34 14.85
C LYS A 110 -0.30 12.34 15.26
N HIS A 111 0.24 11.56 14.32
CA HIS A 111 1.06 10.38 14.64
C HIS A 111 2.48 10.44 14.05
N ILE A 112 2.80 11.46 13.25
CA ILE A 112 4.09 11.62 12.56
C ILE A 112 4.71 12.97 12.89
#